data_AF-D0VIJ7-F1
#
_entry.id   AF-D0VIJ7-F1
#
_cell.length_a   1.000
_cell.length_b   1.000
_cell.length_c   1.000
_cell.angle_alpha   90.00
_cell.angle_beta   90.00
_cell.angle_gamma   90.00
#
_symmetry.space_group_name_H-M   'P 1'
#
loop_
_entity.id
_entity.type
_entity.pdbx_description
1 polymer ?
#
loop_
_entity_poly.entity_id
_entity_poly.type
_entity_poly.pdbx_seq_one_letter_code
_entity_poly.pdbx_strand_id
1 'polypeptide(L)'
;CLVIKSTFNRPNLYYKILEKPTSQEDCLSILEKLLKYRYRGESGIIYTNSIKDSEDIANGLKKRGLRVGYYHATMEAKSRSDVHMKWHAKEYQAIVATVAFGMGIDKSDVRFVIHHTISKSIENYYQESGRAGRDGQRAECVTLYRMQDIFKVSSMVFSSVGSMDHLYDMVKYCLNGTFCRRLLLAKHFDEDWGDTDCNKMCDVCENSNTTTREISLENHCRTISYIIENAARQDTKLTAQKLLDAWFLKGPVPLRQKGKEPNFARNIGEDVIAFLLIEGYLIEDFHYTAYSTISYIKKGPNWKQ
;
A
#
# COMPACT_ATOMS: atom_id res chain seq x y z
N CYS A 1 11.13 -5.65 -37.77
CA CYS A 1 11.77 -5.06 -36.59
C CYS A 1 11.90 -6.16 -35.53
N LEU A 2 13.12 -6.44 -35.05
CA LEU A 2 13.33 -7.44 -33.98
C LEU A 2 13.11 -6.75 -32.63
N VAL A 3 12.23 -7.31 -31.79
CA VAL A 3 11.99 -6.83 -30.42
C VAL A 3 12.42 -7.93 -29.46
N ILE A 4 13.45 -7.66 -28.66
CA ILE A 4 13.94 -8.58 -27.62
C ILE A 4 13.37 -8.11 -26.28
N LYS A 5 12.62 -8.97 -25.59
CA LYS A 5 12.06 -8.72 -24.26
C LYS A 5 12.61 -9.76 -23.28
N SER A 6 13.05 -9.32 -22.11
CA SER A 6 13.29 -10.18 -20.95
C SER A 6 12.01 -10.31 -20.13
N THR A 7 11.80 -11.44 -19.46
CA THR A 7 10.68 -11.60 -18.52
C THR A 7 10.78 -10.66 -17.33
N PHE A 8 9.63 -10.25 -16.79
CA PHE A 8 9.56 -9.55 -15.50
C PHE A 8 9.95 -10.44 -14.30
N ASN A 9 9.93 -11.77 -14.44
CA ASN A 9 9.99 -12.63 -13.26
C ASN A 9 11.36 -12.60 -12.58
N ARG A 10 11.33 -12.35 -11.26
CA ARG A 10 12.48 -12.48 -10.35
C ARG A 10 12.18 -13.59 -9.36
N PRO A 11 12.63 -14.85 -9.61
CA PRO A 11 12.20 -16.01 -8.83
C PRO A 11 12.65 -15.97 -7.37
N ASN A 12 13.72 -15.22 -7.07
CA ASN A 12 14.28 -15.07 -5.73
C ASN A 12 13.51 -14.09 -4.82
N LEU A 13 12.54 -13.33 -5.34
CA LEU A 13 11.79 -12.35 -4.56
C LEU A 13 10.54 -12.96 -3.92
N TYR A 14 10.42 -12.91 -2.61
CA TYR A 14 9.20 -13.32 -1.91
C TYR A 14 8.27 -12.12 -1.72
N TYR A 15 7.05 -12.18 -2.26
CA TYR A 15 6.07 -11.07 -2.16
C TYR A 15 5.05 -11.31 -1.05
N LYS A 16 4.79 -10.29 -0.22
CA LYS A 16 3.82 -10.38 0.87
C LYS A 16 3.11 -9.06 1.13
N ILE A 17 1.80 -9.14 1.37
CA ILE A 17 1.01 -8.03 1.91
C ILE A 17 0.78 -8.26 3.40
N LEU A 18 0.98 -7.21 4.20
CA LEU A 18 0.65 -7.18 5.62
C LEU A 18 -0.35 -6.07 5.89
N GLU A 19 -1.27 -6.32 6.81
CA GLU A 19 -2.15 -5.27 7.32
C GLU A 19 -1.32 -4.18 8.02
N LYS A 20 -1.57 -2.93 7.64
CA LYS A 20 -0.92 -1.76 8.25
C LYS A 20 -1.75 -1.27 9.44
N PRO A 21 -1.17 -1.22 10.65
CA PRO A 21 -1.87 -0.72 11.82
C PRO A 21 -2.38 0.71 11.68
N THR A 22 -3.36 1.03 12.53
CA THR A 22 -3.91 2.39 12.56
C THR A 22 -2.92 3.39 13.16
N SER A 23 -2.20 3.00 14.22
CA SER A 23 -1.28 3.88 14.94
C SER A 23 0.13 3.83 14.36
N GLN A 24 0.83 4.97 14.40
CA GLN A 24 2.24 5.05 13.99
C GLN A 24 3.14 4.23 14.92
N GLU A 25 2.81 4.14 16.20
CA GLU A 25 3.56 3.38 17.20
C GLU A 25 3.51 1.86 16.94
N ASP A 26 2.37 1.34 16.52
CA ASP A 26 2.23 -0.06 16.11
C ASP A 26 2.96 -0.31 14.79
N CYS A 27 2.91 0.64 13.84
CA CYS A 27 3.70 0.56 12.61
C CYS A 27 5.21 0.48 12.91
N LEU A 28 5.70 1.35 13.80
CA LEU A 28 7.09 1.32 14.26
C LEU A 28 7.43 0.00 14.96
N SER A 29 6.50 -0.56 15.74
CA SER A 29 6.69 -1.84 16.42
C SER A 29 6.77 -3.02 15.45
N ILE A 30 5.99 -3.03 14.36
CA ILE A 30 6.11 -4.04 13.30
C ILE A 30 7.48 -3.92 12.61
N LEU A 31 7.85 -2.72 12.17
CA LEU A 31 9.13 -2.46 11.52
C LEU A 31 10.30 -2.84 12.44
N GLU A 32 10.22 -2.50 13.72
CA GLU A 32 11.24 -2.87 14.70
C GLU A 32 11.42 -4.38 14.80
N LYS A 33 10.32 -5.14 14.94
CA LYS A 33 10.38 -6.60 15.01
C LYS A 33 10.98 -7.20 13.73
N LEU A 34 10.59 -6.69 12.56
CA LEU A 34 11.15 -7.13 11.29
C LEU A 34 12.67 -6.89 11.24
N LEU A 35 13.13 -5.68 11.56
CA LEU A 35 14.55 -5.30 11.48
C LEU A 35 15.41 -5.99 12.55
N LYS A 36 14.90 -6.18 13.78
CA LYS A 36 15.65 -6.80 14.89
C LYS A 36 15.75 -8.31 14.77
N TYR A 37 14.71 -8.98 14.28
CA TYR A 37 14.63 -10.44 14.30
C TYR A 37 14.70 -11.05 12.91
N ARG A 38 13.77 -10.70 12.01
CA ARG A 38 13.65 -11.35 10.70
C ARG A 38 14.78 -10.96 9.74
N TYR A 39 15.17 -9.68 9.75
CA TYR A 39 16.18 -9.11 8.86
C TYR A 39 17.45 -8.71 9.62
N ARG A 40 17.73 -9.39 10.74
CA ARG A 40 18.86 -9.08 11.60
C ARG A 40 20.17 -9.14 10.81
N GLY A 41 20.90 -8.02 10.77
CA GLY A 41 22.19 -7.93 10.08
C GLY A 41 22.09 -7.76 8.56
N GLU A 42 20.88 -7.76 8.00
CA GLU A 42 20.65 -7.65 6.56
C GLU A 42 20.37 -6.21 6.12
N SER A 43 20.71 -5.88 4.88
CA SER A 43 20.45 -4.56 4.30
C SER A 43 19.09 -4.48 3.63
N GLY A 44 18.39 -3.35 3.79
CA GLY A 44 17.09 -3.16 3.14
C GLY A 44 16.69 -1.71 2.90
N ILE A 45 15.51 -1.54 2.30
CA ILE A 45 14.90 -0.23 1.99
C ILE A 45 13.48 -0.21 2.55
N ILE A 46 13.04 0.94 3.08
CA ILE A 46 11.67 1.18 3.52
C ILE A 46 11.10 2.35 2.71
N TYR A 47 10.20 2.09 1.78
CA TYR A 47 9.58 3.11 0.94
C TYR A 47 8.37 3.77 1.62
N THR A 48 8.29 5.10 1.48
CA THR A 48 7.23 5.98 1.96
C THR A 48 6.84 6.95 0.85
N ASN A 49 5.63 7.53 0.91
CA ASN A 49 5.17 8.47 -0.13
C ASN A 49 5.43 9.94 0.18
N SER A 50 5.74 10.29 1.43
CA SER A 50 5.98 11.68 1.84
C SER A 50 7.35 11.84 2.51
N ILE A 51 7.93 13.03 2.37
CA ILE A 51 9.17 13.42 3.07
C ILE A 51 8.98 13.27 4.58
N LYS A 52 7.85 13.78 5.08
CA LYS A 52 7.50 13.71 6.50
C LYS A 52 7.48 12.27 7.01
N ASP A 53 6.80 11.35 6.31
CA ASP A 53 6.79 9.93 6.72
C ASP A 53 8.22 9.34 6.72
N SER A 54 9.06 9.70 5.74
CA SER A 54 10.43 9.20 5.69
C SER A 54 11.26 9.62 6.91
N GLU A 55 11.12 10.88 7.33
CA GLU A 55 11.80 11.43 8.50
C GLU A 55 11.22 10.87 9.81
N ASP A 56 9.89 10.87 9.96
CA ASP A 56 9.17 10.43 11.17
C ASP A 56 9.44 8.95 11.47
N ILE A 57 9.35 8.08 10.45
CA ILE A 57 9.62 6.65 10.59
C ILE A 57 11.10 6.41 10.89
N ALA A 58 12.02 7.05 10.18
CA ALA A 58 13.46 6.88 10.47
C ALA A 58 13.82 7.34 11.88
N ASN A 59 13.30 8.48 12.33
CA ASN A 59 13.54 9.00 13.67
C ASN A 59 12.91 8.09 14.75
N GLY A 60 11.71 7.58 14.52
CA GLY A 60 11.07 6.60 15.41
C GLY A 60 11.87 5.31 15.56
N LEU A 61 12.39 4.76 14.46
CA LEU A 61 13.22 3.56 14.48
C LEU A 61 14.59 3.81 15.12
N LYS A 62 15.22 4.96 14.87
CA LYS A 62 16.47 5.36 15.55
C LYS A 62 16.31 5.42 17.07
N LYS A 63 15.20 5.99 17.56
CA LYS A 63 14.88 6.02 19.00
C LYS A 63 14.74 4.62 19.61
N ARG A 64 14.39 3.61 18.80
CA ARG A 64 14.32 2.19 19.19
C ARG A 64 15.65 1.43 19.06
N GLY A 65 16.74 2.15 18.79
CA GLY A 65 18.10 1.61 18.69
C GLY A 65 18.44 0.99 17.33
N LEU A 66 17.65 1.25 16.29
CA LEU A 66 17.90 0.73 14.94
C LEU A 66 18.80 1.68 14.14
N ARG A 67 19.71 1.08 13.37
CA ARG A 67 20.62 1.81 12.48
C ARG A 67 19.92 2.07 11.16
N VAL A 68 19.14 3.14 11.09
CA VAL A 68 18.46 3.55 9.84
C VAL A 68 18.79 4.99 9.47
N GLY A 69 18.84 5.27 8.17
CA GLY A 69 18.89 6.64 7.61
C GLY A 69 17.56 7.00 6.93
N TYR A 70 17.34 8.28 6.65
CA TYR A 70 16.27 8.70 5.74
C TYR A 70 16.84 9.30 4.46
N TYR A 71 16.09 9.21 3.35
CA TYR A 71 16.50 9.76 2.05
C TYR A 71 15.31 10.36 1.30
N HIS A 72 15.39 11.64 0.94
CA HIS A 72 14.40 12.30 0.10
C HIS A 72 14.99 13.47 -0.72
N ALA A 73 14.22 13.95 -1.69
CA ALA A 73 14.68 14.92 -2.68
C ALA A 73 15.09 16.29 -2.11
N THR A 74 14.52 16.71 -0.97
CA THR A 74 14.81 18.02 -0.36
C THR A 74 16.05 18.01 0.54
N MET A 75 16.69 16.87 0.78
CA MET A 75 17.97 16.81 1.49
C MET A 75 19.09 17.43 0.66
N GLU A 76 20.05 18.04 1.34
CA GLU A 76 21.29 18.51 0.74
C GLU A 76 22.04 17.36 0.05
N ALA A 77 22.66 17.64 -1.10
CA ALA A 77 23.35 16.63 -1.89
C ALA A 77 24.44 15.88 -1.08
N LYS A 78 25.20 16.60 -0.25
CA LYS A 78 26.20 16.01 0.64
C LYS A 78 25.56 15.01 1.63
N SER A 79 24.48 15.41 2.29
CA SER A 79 23.74 14.54 3.22
C SER A 79 23.17 13.30 2.52
N ARG A 80 22.67 13.43 1.29
CA ARG A 80 22.22 12.29 0.48
C ARG A 80 23.36 11.32 0.18
N SER A 81 24.52 11.83 -0.23
CA SER A 81 25.71 11.01 -0.47
C SER A 81 26.19 10.32 0.80
N ASP A 82 26.24 11.03 1.94
CA ASP A 82 26.68 10.47 3.22
C ASP A 82 25.77 9.34 3.69
N VAL A 83 24.44 9.52 3.60
CA VAL A 83 23.47 8.46 3.95
C VAL A 83 23.62 7.25 3.03
N HIS A 84 23.79 7.48 1.72
CA HIS A 84 24.00 6.41 0.75
C HIS A 84 25.28 5.62 1.05
N MET A 85 26.40 6.30 1.32
CA MET A 85 27.67 5.66 1.67
C MET A 85 27.57 4.83 2.95
N LYS A 86 26.95 5.37 4.01
CA LYS A 86 26.76 4.65 5.27
C LYS A 86 25.90 3.39 5.12
N TRP A 87 24.87 3.43 4.29
CA TRP A 87 24.07 2.25 3.99
C TRP A 87 24.83 1.24 3.13
N HIS A 88 25.57 1.72 2.13
CA HIS A 88 26.42 0.86 1.30
C HIS A 88 27.46 0.12 2.14
N ALA A 89 28.09 0.81 3.11
CA ALA A 89 29.05 0.27 4.07
C ALA A 89 28.43 -0.55 5.23
N LYS A 90 27.11 -0.80 5.21
CA LYS A 90 26.34 -1.52 6.25
C LYS A 90 26.36 -0.86 7.65
N GLU A 91 26.76 0.41 7.75
CA GLU A 91 26.58 1.21 8.97
C GLU A 91 25.09 1.43 9.24
N TYR A 92 24.32 1.76 8.21
CA TYR A 92 22.87 1.70 8.23
C TYR A 92 22.38 0.34 7.71
N GLN A 93 21.51 -0.29 8.49
CA GLN A 93 20.78 -1.49 8.11
C GLN A 93 19.76 -1.17 7.02
N ALA A 94 19.02 -0.07 7.17
CA ALA A 94 18.00 0.32 6.20
C ALA A 94 17.99 1.83 5.92
N ILE A 95 17.54 2.18 4.72
CA ILE A 95 17.17 3.55 4.36
C ILE A 95 15.65 3.64 4.29
N VAL A 96 15.08 4.61 5.01
CA VAL A 96 13.68 5.01 4.87
C VAL A 96 13.60 6.12 3.83
N ALA A 97 12.96 5.87 2.69
CA ALA A 97 13.04 6.78 1.56
C ALA A 97 11.70 7.06 0.90
N THR A 98 11.65 8.19 0.20
CA THR A 98 10.68 8.38 -0.88
C THR A 98 11.20 7.79 -2.19
N VAL A 99 10.39 7.82 -3.24
CA VAL A 99 10.77 7.39 -4.60
C VAL A 99 12.03 8.08 -5.15
N ALA A 100 12.46 9.18 -4.54
CA ALA A 100 13.74 9.85 -4.84
C ALA A 100 14.96 8.93 -4.65
N PHE A 101 14.87 7.92 -3.77
CA PHE A 101 15.88 6.89 -3.62
C PHE A 101 15.65 5.79 -4.66
N GLY A 102 15.99 6.11 -5.92
CA GLY A 102 15.73 5.20 -7.03
C GLY A 102 16.74 5.22 -8.17
N MET A 103 17.30 6.38 -8.51
CA MET A 103 18.32 6.48 -9.56
C MET A 103 19.69 6.16 -8.97
N GLY A 104 20.45 5.25 -9.62
CA GLY A 104 21.84 4.96 -9.26
C GLY A 104 22.06 4.05 -8.05
N ILE A 105 21.02 3.44 -7.48
CA ILE A 105 21.19 2.39 -6.47
C ILE A 105 21.64 1.12 -7.17
N ASP A 106 22.86 0.68 -6.86
CA ASP A 106 23.42 -0.58 -7.33
C ASP A 106 24.04 -1.42 -6.20
N LYS A 107 23.28 -1.58 -5.12
CA LYS A 107 23.62 -2.51 -4.04
C LYS A 107 23.02 -3.88 -4.37
N SER A 108 23.86 -4.90 -4.55
CA SER A 108 23.40 -6.23 -4.97
C SER A 108 22.72 -7.02 -3.84
N ASP A 109 23.13 -6.78 -2.60
CA ASP A 109 22.78 -7.55 -1.41
C ASP A 109 21.64 -6.96 -0.57
N VAL A 110 20.63 -6.39 -1.22
CA VAL A 110 19.40 -5.89 -0.57
C VAL A 110 18.46 -7.06 -0.28
N ARG A 111 18.25 -7.40 0.99
CA ARG A 111 17.44 -8.56 1.42
C ARG A 111 15.98 -8.27 1.68
N PHE A 112 15.63 -7.01 1.91
CA PHE A 112 14.24 -6.64 2.07
C PHE A 112 13.94 -5.26 1.49
N VAL A 113 12.76 -5.14 0.90
CA VAL A 113 12.13 -3.87 0.55
C VAL A 113 10.77 -3.87 1.23
N ILE A 114 10.52 -2.87 2.07
CA ILE A 114 9.25 -2.69 2.77
C ILE A 114 8.56 -1.44 2.23
N HIS A 115 7.37 -1.58 1.66
CA HIS A 115 6.51 -0.47 1.32
C HIS A 115 5.66 -0.11 2.54
N HIS A 116 6.06 0.95 3.27
CA HIS A 116 5.29 1.46 4.40
C HIS A 116 3.96 2.07 3.94
N THR A 117 3.91 2.59 2.71
CA THR A 117 2.69 3.06 2.04
C THR A 117 2.69 2.45 0.64
N ILE A 118 1.51 2.08 0.12
CA ILE A 118 1.40 1.53 -1.25
C ILE A 118 2.01 2.46 -2.29
N SER A 119 2.59 1.88 -3.34
CA SER A 119 3.12 2.61 -4.48
C SER A 119 1.99 3.28 -5.28
N LYS A 120 2.33 4.22 -6.14
CA LYS A 120 1.37 4.94 -7.00
C LYS A 120 0.78 4.07 -8.11
N SER A 121 1.47 2.99 -8.47
CA SER A 121 1.07 2.04 -9.50
C SER A 121 1.81 0.70 -9.32
N ILE A 122 1.40 -0.32 -10.07
CA ILE A 122 2.08 -1.61 -10.13
C ILE A 122 3.48 -1.49 -10.74
N GLU A 123 3.68 -0.62 -11.73
CA GLU A 123 4.99 -0.38 -12.34
C GLU A 123 5.97 0.22 -11.34
N ASN A 124 5.52 1.23 -10.58
CA ASN A 124 6.30 1.79 -9.47
C ASN A 124 6.66 0.71 -8.45
N TYR A 125 5.67 -0.05 -7.99
CA TYR A 125 5.88 -1.14 -7.04
C TYR A 125 6.89 -2.17 -7.54
N TYR A 126 6.77 -2.61 -8.79
CA TYR A 126 7.67 -3.58 -9.40
C TYR A 126 9.11 -3.04 -9.50
N GLN A 127 9.30 -1.79 -9.93
CA GLN A 127 10.63 -1.17 -9.98
C GLN A 127 11.26 -0.99 -8.59
N GLU A 128 10.46 -0.56 -7.62
CA GLU A 128 10.88 -0.33 -6.23
C GLU A 128 11.27 -1.63 -5.53
N SER A 129 10.39 -2.64 -5.61
CA SER A 129 10.62 -3.97 -5.03
C SER A 129 11.75 -4.74 -5.74
N GLY A 130 11.90 -4.56 -7.06
CA GLY A 130 12.96 -5.18 -7.87
C GLY A 130 14.39 -4.76 -7.52
N ARG A 131 14.56 -3.78 -6.61
CA ARG A 131 15.85 -3.41 -6.00
C ARG A 131 16.36 -4.46 -5.03
N ALA A 132 15.49 -5.31 -4.51
CA ALA A 132 15.88 -6.44 -3.68
C ALA A 132 16.57 -7.54 -4.52
N GLY A 133 17.46 -8.31 -3.89
CA GLY A 133 17.89 -9.60 -4.42
C GLY A 133 18.62 -9.54 -5.76
N ARG A 134 19.37 -8.49 -6.08
CA ARG A 134 20.07 -8.35 -7.37
C ARG A 134 21.23 -9.32 -7.53
N ASP A 135 21.77 -9.81 -6.42
CA ASP A 135 22.70 -10.95 -6.34
C ASP A 135 22.03 -12.33 -6.64
N GLY A 136 20.74 -12.36 -6.95
CA GLY A 136 19.97 -13.59 -7.20
C GLY A 136 19.59 -14.36 -5.93
N GLN A 137 20.00 -13.90 -4.74
CA GLN A 137 19.68 -14.55 -3.47
C GLN A 137 18.29 -14.15 -2.97
N ARG A 138 17.71 -14.99 -2.10
CA ARG A 138 16.36 -14.75 -1.56
C ARG A 138 16.27 -13.36 -0.92
N ALA A 139 15.21 -12.63 -1.28
CA ALA A 139 14.89 -11.34 -0.69
C ALA A 139 13.38 -11.17 -0.55
N GLU A 140 12.92 -10.30 0.34
CA GLU A 140 11.50 -10.12 0.64
C GLU A 140 10.99 -8.73 0.27
N CYS A 141 9.83 -8.71 -0.39
CA CYS A 141 9.11 -7.51 -0.77
C CYS A 141 7.81 -7.49 0.02
N VAL A 142 7.75 -6.63 1.04
CA VAL A 142 6.64 -6.57 2.00
C VAL A 142 5.89 -5.25 1.86
N THR A 143 4.60 -5.29 1.57
CA THR A 143 3.77 -4.08 1.52
C THR A 143 2.87 -4.02 2.75
N LEU A 144 2.95 -2.91 3.49
CA LEU A 144 1.98 -2.58 4.53
C LEU A 144 0.80 -1.87 3.86
N TYR A 145 -0.39 -2.46 3.96
CA TYR A 145 -1.60 -1.95 3.32
C TYR A 145 -2.70 -1.60 4.33
N ARG A 146 -3.37 -0.48 4.08
CA ARG A 146 -4.65 -0.08 4.69
C ARG A 146 -5.39 0.88 3.77
N MET A 147 -6.70 0.95 3.89
CA MET A 147 -7.55 1.79 3.02
C MET A 147 -7.16 3.28 3.06
N GLN A 148 -6.71 3.82 4.20
CA GLN A 148 -6.34 5.24 4.29
C GLN A 148 -5.16 5.62 3.38
N ASP A 149 -4.31 4.66 3.01
CA ASP A 149 -3.21 4.94 2.08
C ASP A 149 -3.73 5.26 0.66
N ILE A 150 -4.88 4.72 0.26
CA ILE A 150 -5.54 5.03 -1.02
C ILE A 150 -5.73 6.54 -1.15
N PHE A 151 -6.36 7.17 -0.16
CA PHE A 151 -6.69 8.60 -0.20
C PHE A 151 -5.46 9.51 -0.06
N LYS A 152 -4.42 9.03 0.64
CA LYS A 152 -3.14 9.73 0.68
C LYS A 152 -2.50 9.76 -0.71
N VAL A 153 -2.47 8.63 -1.40
CA VAL A 153 -1.86 8.54 -2.73
C VAL A 153 -2.72 9.22 -3.79
N SER A 154 -4.04 9.02 -3.77
CA SER A 154 -4.97 9.64 -4.73
C SER A 154 -4.85 11.16 -4.71
N SER A 155 -4.80 11.77 -3.53
CA SER A 155 -4.60 13.22 -3.38
C SER A 155 -3.30 13.76 -4.00
N MET A 156 -2.29 12.90 -4.21
CA MET A 156 -1.02 13.26 -4.86
C MET A 156 -1.03 13.03 -6.37
N VAL A 157 -1.93 12.20 -6.91
CA VAL A 157 -1.89 11.76 -8.31
C VAL A 157 -3.14 12.11 -9.12
N PHE A 158 -4.24 12.50 -8.49
CA PHE A 158 -5.54 12.71 -9.15
C PHE A 158 -5.52 13.77 -10.26
N SER A 159 -4.59 14.72 -10.24
CA SER A 159 -4.46 15.75 -11.28
C SER A 159 -3.89 15.19 -12.59
N SER A 160 -3.29 14.01 -12.57
CA SER A 160 -2.64 13.38 -13.72
C SER A 160 -3.59 12.38 -14.37
N VAL A 161 -3.79 12.53 -15.68
CA VAL A 161 -4.67 11.65 -16.48
C VAL A 161 -4.22 10.19 -16.34
N GLY A 162 -5.17 9.27 -16.13
CA GLY A 162 -4.93 7.82 -15.99
C GLY A 162 -4.28 7.39 -14.66
N SER A 163 -3.79 8.32 -13.83
CA SER A 163 -3.05 7.97 -12.61
C SER A 163 -3.93 7.36 -11.51
N MET A 164 -5.24 7.64 -11.53
CA MET A 164 -6.20 7.01 -10.63
C MET A 164 -6.40 5.53 -10.95
N ASP A 165 -6.46 5.15 -12.21
CA ASP A 165 -6.62 3.76 -12.64
C ASP A 165 -5.40 2.94 -12.21
N HIS A 166 -4.20 3.48 -12.43
CA HIS A 166 -2.94 2.89 -11.99
C HIS A 166 -2.87 2.68 -10.46
N LEU A 167 -3.36 3.65 -9.68
CA LEU A 167 -3.47 3.51 -8.23
C LEU A 167 -4.46 2.39 -7.87
N TYR A 168 -5.62 2.36 -8.49
CA TYR A 168 -6.64 1.34 -8.21
C TYR A 168 -6.19 -0.06 -8.61
N ASP A 169 -5.33 -0.23 -9.61
CA ASP A 169 -4.71 -1.52 -9.91
C ASP A 169 -3.74 -1.95 -8.81
N MET A 170 -3.00 -1.01 -8.21
CA MET A 170 -2.18 -1.29 -7.01
C MET A 170 -3.06 -1.70 -5.81
N VAL A 171 -4.23 -1.08 -5.65
CA VAL A 171 -5.20 -1.44 -4.60
C VAL A 171 -5.78 -2.83 -4.85
N LYS A 172 -6.18 -3.16 -6.09
CA LYS A 172 -6.63 -4.49 -6.49
C LYS A 172 -5.58 -5.55 -6.16
N TYR A 173 -4.30 -5.27 -6.42
CA TYR A 173 -3.20 -6.17 -6.05
C TYR A 173 -3.10 -6.40 -4.55
N CYS A 174 -3.28 -5.37 -3.72
CA CYS A 174 -3.23 -5.49 -2.26
C CYS A 174 -4.43 -6.27 -1.70
N LEU A 175 -5.64 -5.99 -2.21
CA LEU A 175 -6.88 -6.63 -1.78
C LEU A 175 -6.99 -8.09 -2.20
N ASN A 176 -6.29 -8.50 -3.25
CA ASN A 176 -6.38 -9.86 -3.74
C ASN A 176 -5.73 -10.86 -2.76
N GLY A 177 -6.53 -11.71 -2.13
CA GLY A 177 -6.06 -12.78 -1.23
C GLY A 177 -6.05 -14.17 -1.85
N THR A 178 -6.41 -14.31 -3.14
CA THR A 178 -6.75 -15.61 -3.75
C THR A 178 -5.77 -16.02 -4.83
N PHE A 179 -5.31 -15.09 -5.65
CA PHE A 179 -4.41 -15.36 -6.77
C PHE A 179 -2.95 -15.13 -6.36
N CYS A 180 -2.06 -15.92 -6.97
CA CYS A 180 -0.62 -15.75 -6.84
C CYS A 180 -0.21 -14.30 -7.13
N ARG A 181 0.64 -13.72 -6.28
CA ARG A 181 1.15 -12.35 -6.47
C ARG A 181 1.87 -12.17 -7.80
N ARG A 182 2.59 -13.18 -8.29
CA ARG A 182 3.29 -13.13 -9.59
C ARG A 182 2.32 -13.21 -10.77
N LEU A 183 1.25 -13.98 -10.66
CA LEU A 183 0.21 -14.04 -11.68
C LEU A 183 -0.43 -12.66 -11.86
N LEU A 184 -0.70 -11.95 -10.76
CA LEU A 184 -1.24 -10.58 -10.81
C LEU A 184 -0.27 -9.60 -11.48
N LEU A 185 1.04 -9.69 -11.18
CA LEU A 185 2.06 -8.87 -11.84
C LEU A 185 2.19 -9.22 -13.33
N ALA A 186 2.20 -10.50 -13.69
CA ALA A 186 2.28 -10.96 -15.08
C ALA A 186 1.12 -10.43 -15.91
N LYS A 187 -0.10 -10.53 -15.38
CA LYS A 187 -1.31 -9.99 -16.00
C LYS A 187 -1.22 -8.48 -16.23
N HIS A 188 -0.59 -7.74 -15.32
CA HIS A 188 -0.39 -6.29 -15.47
C HIS A 188 0.57 -5.94 -16.60
N PHE A 189 1.62 -6.75 -16.80
CA PHE A 189 2.63 -6.53 -17.85
C PHE A 189 2.33 -7.23 -19.18
N ASP A 190 1.10 -7.77 -19.34
CA ASP A 190 0.68 -8.58 -20.49
C ASP A 190 1.65 -9.74 -20.79
N GLU A 191 2.27 -10.32 -19.75
CA GLU A 191 3.10 -11.53 -19.85
C GLU A 191 2.27 -12.77 -19.52
N ASP A 192 2.44 -13.84 -20.31
CA ASP A 192 1.80 -15.12 -20.06
C ASP A 192 2.48 -15.81 -18.87
N TRP A 193 1.73 -15.99 -17.78
CA TRP A 193 2.18 -16.73 -16.61
C TRP A 193 1.94 -18.24 -16.73
N GLY A 194 1.03 -18.68 -17.62
CA GLY A 194 0.75 -20.09 -17.92
C GLY A 194 0.71 -21.03 -16.71
N ASP A 195 1.42 -22.15 -16.83
CA ASP A 195 1.63 -23.17 -15.78
C ASP A 195 2.83 -22.86 -14.85
N THR A 196 3.32 -21.62 -14.83
CA THR A 196 4.53 -21.26 -14.08
C THR A 196 4.31 -21.36 -12.57
N ASP A 197 5.06 -22.24 -11.91
CA ASP A 197 5.00 -22.38 -10.45
C ASP A 197 5.71 -21.21 -9.75
N CYS A 198 4.97 -20.57 -8.84
CA CYS A 198 5.50 -19.56 -7.94
C CYS A 198 6.48 -20.17 -6.91
N ASN A 199 6.50 -21.50 -6.73
CA ASN A 199 7.33 -22.22 -5.78
C ASN A 199 7.17 -21.69 -4.34
N LYS A 200 5.92 -21.35 -3.97
CA LYS A 200 5.57 -20.74 -2.66
C LYS A 200 6.34 -19.44 -2.36
N MET A 201 6.80 -18.71 -3.39
CA MET A 201 7.50 -17.43 -3.26
C MET A 201 6.54 -16.22 -3.16
N CYS A 202 5.33 -16.42 -2.66
CA CYS A 202 4.47 -15.34 -2.19
C CYS A 202 3.54 -15.83 -1.07
N ASP A 203 3.03 -14.88 -0.28
CA ASP A 203 2.11 -15.13 0.83
C ASP A 203 0.90 -15.98 0.48
N VAL A 204 0.26 -15.76 -0.68
CA VAL A 204 -0.91 -16.52 -1.14
C VAL A 204 -0.54 -17.96 -1.48
N CYS A 205 0.53 -18.18 -2.25
CA CYS A 205 0.96 -19.54 -2.62
C CYS A 205 1.56 -20.32 -1.44
N GLU A 206 2.17 -19.63 -0.47
CA GLU A 206 2.65 -20.25 0.77
C GLU A 206 1.48 -20.75 1.63
N ASN A 207 0.35 -20.03 1.64
CA ASN A 207 -0.83 -20.32 2.46
C ASN A 207 -2.03 -20.84 1.65
N SER A 208 -1.77 -21.75 0.69
CA SER A 208 -2.78 -22.27 -0.26
C SER A 208 -3.97 -23.01 0.39
N ASN A 209 -3.88 -23.36 1.67
CA ASN A 209 -4.91 -24.11 2.41
C ASN A 209 -5.84 -23.22 3.24
N THR A 210 -5.82 -21.90 3.02
CA THR A 210 -6.65 -20.97 3.79
C THR A 210 -8.11 -21.07 3.35
N THR A 211 -9.03 -21.26 4.29
CA THR A 211 -10.47 -21.24 4.01
C THR A 211 -10.91 -19.83 3.60
N THR A 212 -11.35 -19.68 2.36
CA THR A 212 -11.98 -18.43 1.88
C THR A 212 -13.29 -18.21 2.63
N ARG A 213 -13.48 -17.01 3.17
CA ARG A 213 -14.75 -16.58 3.75
C ARG A 213 -15.45 -15.68 2.75
N GLU A 214 -16.65 -16.06 2.35
CA GLU A 214 -17.50 -15.23 1.51
C GLU A 214 -18.39 -14.35 2.39
N ILE A 215 -18.49 -13.06 2.03
CA ILE A 215 -19.35 -12.09 2.70
C ILE A 215 -20.29 -11.52 1.64
N SER A 216 -21.60 -11.71 1.82
CA SER A 216 -22.59 -11.05 0.98
C SER A 216 -22.62 -9.55 1.29
N LEU A 217 -22.38 -8.71 0.28
CA LEU A 217 -22.34 -7.26 0.43
C LEU A 217 -23.70 -6.58 0.25
N GLU A 218 -24.77 -7.29 -0.13
CA GLU A 218 -26.04 -6.67 -0.50
C GLU A 218 -26.61 -5.73 0.59
N ASN A 219 -26.75 -6.24 1.81
CA ASN A 219 -27.25 -5.44 2.94
C ASN A 219 -26.27 -4.33 3.36
N HIS A 220 -24.97 -4.58 3.18
CA HIS A 220 -23.93 -3.60 3.46
C HIS A 220 -23.96 -2.44 2.47
N CYS A 221 -24.11 -2.72 1.18
CA CYS A 221 -24.29 -1.72 0.13
C CYS A 221 -25.57 -0.89 0.38
N ARG A 222 -26.69 -1.51 0.73
CA ARG A 222 -27.92 -0.77 1.11
C ARG A 222 -27.69 0.18 2.27
N THR A 223 -26.95 -0.27 3.30
CA THR A 223 -26.61 0.55 4.47
C THR A 223 -25.68 1.71 4.11
N ILE A 224 -24.63 1.45 3.33
CA ILE A 224 -23.69 2.46 2.85
C ILE A 224 -24.42 3.50 1.99
N SER A 225 -25.32 3.05 1.10
CA SER A 225 -26.17 3.92 0.27
C SER A 225 -26.97 4.90 1.12
N TYR A 226 -27.62 4.37 2.16
CA TYR A 226 -28.42 5.15 3.09
C TYR A 226 -27.59 6.20 3.82
N ILE A 227 -26.38 5.86 4.29
CA ILE A 227 -25.49 6.80 4.98
C ILE A 227 -25.10 7.94 4.05
N ILE A 228 -24.73 7.64 2.80
CA ILE A 228 -24.35 8.66 1.80
C ILE A 228 -25.53 9.59 1.50
N GLU A 229 -26.73 9.06 1.29
CA GLU A 229 -27.93 9.87 1.06
C GLU A 229 -28.31 10.73 2.27
N ASN A 230 -28.20 10.17 3.48
CA ASN A 230 -28.49 10.89 4.71
C ASN A 230 -27.51 12.05 4.92
N ALA A 231 -26.22 11.83 4.66
CA ALA A 231 -25.22 12.89 4.71
C ALA A 231 -25.49 13.99 3.68
N ALA A 232 -25.90 13.62 2.45
CA ALA A 232 -26.29 14.59 1.42
C ALA A 232 -27.53 15.42 1.82
N ARG A 233 -28.54 14.82 2.44
CA ARG A 233 -29.72 15.55 2.98
C ARG A 233 -29.35 16.55 4.08
N GLN A 234 -28.24 16.32 4.78
CA GLN A 234 -27.70 17.18 5.84
C GLN A 234 -26.56 18.09 5.35
N ASP A 235 -26.38 18.23 4.02
CA ASP A 235 -25.30 19.00 3.39
C ASP A 235 -23.89 18.67 3.94
N THR A 236 -23.68 17.41 4.28
CA THR A 236 -22.45 16.93 4.91
C THR A 236 -21.65 16.07 3.92
N LYS A 237 -20.40 16.47 3.65
CA LYS A 237 -19.46 15.68 2.85
C LYS A 237 -18.82 14.58 3.69
N LEU A 238 -18.77 13.37 3.15
CA LEU A 238 -18.21 12.18 3.80
C LEU A 238 -16.81 11.89 3.27
N THR A 239 -15.81 11.86 4.16
CA THR A 239 -14.57 11.15 3.87
C THR A 239 -14.81 9.65 4.02
N ALA A 240 -13.97 8.80 3.44
CA ALA A 240 -14.09 7.35 3.63
C ALA A 240 -14.01 6.93 5.10
N GLN A 241 -13.20 7.63 5.91
CA GLN A 241 -13.15 7.42 7.35
C GLN A 241 -14.50 7.74 8.03
N LYS A 242 -15.12 8.87 7.68
CA LYS A 242 -16.45 9.23 8.22
C LYS A 242 -17.53 8.22 7.79
N LEU A 243 -17.46 7.74 6.55
CA LEU A 243 -18.36 6.70 6.05
C LEU A 243 -18.20 5.40 6.84
N LEU A 244 -16.96 4.94 7.03
CA LEU A 244 -16.64 3.75 7.82
C LEU A 244 -17.06 3.92 9.30
N ASP A 245 -16.85 5.10 9.88
CA ASP A 245 -17.31 5.41 11.24
C ASP A 245 -18.83 5.28 11.34
N ALA A 246 -19.57 5.96 10.47
CA ALA A 246 -21.03 5.91 10.46
C ALA A 246 -21.58 4.48 10.24
N TRP A 247 -20.93 3.70 9.38
CA TRP A 247 -21.31 2.32 9.09
C TRP A 247 -21.11 1.40 10.30
N PHE A 248 -20.02 1.60 11.04
CA PHE A 248 -19.71 0.88 12.28
C PHE A 248 -20.27 1.56 13.54
N LEU A 249 -21.30 2.42 13.41
CA LEU A 249 -21.97 3.10 14.53
C LEU A 249 -21.05 3.98 15.42
N LYS A 250 -19.94 4.46 14.85
CA LYS A 250 -19.00 5.43 15.44
C LYS A 250 -19.21 6.82 14.83
N GLY A 251 -18.40 7.80 15.23
CA GLY A 251 -18.47 9.16 14.70
C GLY A 251 -19.76 9.91 15.06
N PRO A 252 -20.14 10.97 14.32
CA PRO A 252 -21.30 11.79 14.64
C PRO A 252 -22.62 11.01 14.58
N VAL A 253 -23.41 11.08 15.66
CA VAL A 253 -24.72 10.39 15.79
C VAL A 253 -25.66 10.64 14.59
N PRO A 254 -25.79 11.87 14.05
CA PRO A 254 -26.71 12.15 12.93
C PRO A 254 -26.40 11.40 11.62
N LEU A 255 -25.16 10.90 11.46
CA LEU A 255 -24.73 10.19 10.26
C LEU A 255 -24.83 8.67 10.39
N ARG A 256 -24.98 8.15 11.61
CA ARG A 256 -25.00 6.71 11.86
C ARG A 256 -26.25 6.06 11.27
N GLN A 257 -26.10 4.83 10.81
CA GLN A 257 -27.22 3.98 10.41
C GLN A 257 -28.04 3.49 11.64
N LYS A 258 -29.31 3.11 11.45
CA LYS A 258 -30.25 2.78 12.56
C LYS A 258 -30.33 1.28 12.93
N GLY A 259 -29.43 0.46 12.42
CA GLY A 259 -29.34 -0.98 12.65
C GLY A 259 -28.16 -1.39 13.53
N LYS A 260 -27.66 -2.61 13.31
CA LYS A 260 -26.53 -3.19 14.06
C LYS A 260 -25.21 -2.93 13.33
N GLU A 261 -24.11 -2.89 14.07
CA GLU A 261 -22.75 -2.86 13.53
C GLU A 261 -22.51 -4.11 12.64
N PRO A 262 -21.71 -4.01 11.56
CA PRO A 262 -21.31 -5.17 10.77
C PRO A 262 -20.68 -6.28 11.62
N ASN A 263 -21.00 -7.54 11.31
CA ASN A 263 -20.47 -8.70 12.03
C ASN A 263 -19.10 -9.15 11.47
N PHE A 264 -18.20 -8.20 11.24
CA PHE A 264 -16.82 -8.46 10.86
C PHE A 264 -15.91 -7.36 11.37
N ALA A 265 -14.62 -7.65 11.43
CA ALA A 265 -13.63 -6.71 11.94
C ALA A 265 -13.56 -5.44 11.08
N ARG A 266 -13.21 -4.31 11.70
CA ARG A 266 -13.24 -3.01 11.04
C ARG A 266 -12.31 -2.90 9.83
N ASN A 267 -11.18 -3.60 9.84
CA ASN A 267 -10.27 -3.73 8.69
C ASN A 267 -10.94 -4.39 7.48
N ILE A 268 -11.80 -5.40 7.68
CA ILE A 268 -12.62 -5.96 6.60
C ILE A 268 -13.59 -4.89 6.06
N GLY A 269 -14.12 -4.01 6.92
CA GLY A 269 -14.92 -2.86 6.48
C GLY A 269 -14.14 -1.85 5.64
N GLU A 270 -12.86 -1.62 5.97
CA GLU A 270 -11.94 -0.82 5.15
C GLU A 270 -11.75 -1.46 3.76
N ASP A 271 -11.54 -2.78 3.72
CA ASP A 271 -11.40 -3.53 2.47
C ASP A 271 -12.67 -3.52 1.63
N VAL A 272 -13.86 -3.58 2.24
CA VAL A 272 -15.14 -3.46 1.52
C VAL A 272 -15.28 -2.08 0.88
N ILE A 273 -14.96 -0.99 1.60
CA ILE A 273 -15.03 0.35 1.00
C ILE A 273 -14.01 0.49 -0.14
N ALA A 274 -12.79 -0.02 0.04
CA ALA A 274 -11.78 -0.05 -1.01
C ALA A 274 -12.24 -0.87 -2.23
N PHE A 275 -12.86 -2.04 -2.00
CA PHE A 275 -13.47 -2.87 -3.05
C PHE A 275 -14.54 -2.12 -3.83
N LEU A 276 -15.47 -1.45 -3.13
CA LEU A 276 -16.52 -0.67 -3.79
C LEU A 276 -15.95 0.52 -4.60
N LEU A 277 -14.81 1.08 -4.20
CA LEU A 277 -14.12 2.12 -4.97
C LEU A 277 -13.53 1.56 -6.27
N ILE A 278 -12.77 0.46 -6.21
CA ILE A 278 -12.13 -0.13 -7.39
C ILE A 278 -13.13 -0.70 -8.40
N GLU A 279 -14.31 -1.13 -7.93
CA GLU A 279 -15.40 -1.64 -8.76
C GLU A 279 -16.35 -0.52 -9.24
N GLY A 280 -16.08 0.76 -8.95
CA GLY A 280 -16.86 1.90 -9.44
C GLY A 280 -18.26 2.06 -8.81
N TYR A 281 -18.54 1.33 -7.73
CA TYR A 281 -19.72 1.53 -6.89
C TYR A 281 -19.59 2.81 -6.06
N LEU A 282 -18.39 3.11 -5.59
CA LEU A 282 -18.03 4.39 -4.97
C LEU A 282 -17.03 5.12 -5.86
N ILE A 283 -17.00 6.45 -5.75
CA ILE A 283 -16.00 7.30 -6.40
C ILE A 283 -15.44 8.32 -5.42
N GLU A 284 -14.21 8.77 -5.70
CA GLU A 284 -13.57 9.89 -5.01
C GLU A 284 -14.00 11.23 -5.61
N ASP A 285 -14.23 12.22 -4.74
CA ASP A 285 -14.67 13.58 -5.06
C ASP A 285 -13.70 14.58 -4.44
N PHE A 286 -12.74 15.03 -5.24
CA PHE A 286 -11.62 15.85 -4.77
C PHE A 286 -12.00 17.31 -4.57
N HIS A 287 -11.57 17.88 -3.44
CA HIS A 287 -11.80 19.27 -3.07
C HIS A 287 -10.51 19.96 -2.70
N TYR A 288 -10.23 21.07 -3.39
CA TYR A 288 -9.08 21.91 -3.11
C TYR A 288 -9.35 22.82 -1.90
N THR A 289 -8.40 22.83 -0.98
CA THR A 289 -8.32 23.83 0.10
C THR A 289 -7.02 24.61 -0.05
N ALA A 290 -6.84 25.69 0.72
CA ALA A 290 -5.64 26.52 0.64
C ALA A 290 -4.31 25.74 0.84
N TYR A 291 -4.35 24.60 1.54
CA TYR A 291 -3.14 23.87 1.95
C TYR A 291 -3.14 22.38 1.58
N SER A 292 -4.26 21.84 1.08
CA SER A 292 -4.37 20.41 0.81
C SER A 292 -5.50 20.08 -0.16
N THR A 293 -5.43 18.90 -0.78
CA THR A 293 -6.56 18.28 -1.46
C THR A 293 -7.21 17.27 -0.53
N ILE A 294 -8.52 17.36 -0.34
CA ILE A 294 -9.30 16.42 0.45
C ILE A 294 -10.09 15.53 -0.50
N SER A 295 -10.07 14.21 -0.27
CA SER A 295 -10.91 13.25 -0.97
C SER A 295 -12.17 12.93 -0.16
N TYR A 296 -13.33 13.17 -0.78
CA TYR A 296 -14.64 12.74 -0.27
C TYR A 296 -15.17 11.57 -1.08
N ILE A 297 -16.16 10.86 -0.54
CA ILE A 297 -16.79 9.70 -1.18
C ILE A 297 -18.19 10.06 -1.66
N LYS A 298 -18.50 9.64 -2.89
CA LYS A 298 -19.84 9.68 -3.49
C LYS A 298 -20.21 8.33 -4.08
N LYS A 299 -21.49 8.15 -4.39
CA LYS A 299 -21.95 7.02 -5.20
C LYS A 299 -21.36 7.13 -6.60
N GLY A 300 -20.79 6.03 -7.07
CA GLY A 300 -20.26 5.87 -8.41
C GLY A 300 -21.31 5.43 -9.43
N PRO A 301 -20.91 5.31 -10.70
CA PRO A 301 -21.80 4.95 -11.80
C PRO A 301 -22.41 3.55 -11.65
N ASN A 302 -21.69 2.60 -11.05
CA ASN A 302 -22.14 1.20 -10.96
C ASN A 302 -23.17 0.98 -9.84
N TRP A 303 -23.46 1.97 -9.01
CA TRP A 303 -24.48 1.87 -7.93
C TRP A 303 -25.93 1.72 -8.42
N LYS A 304 -26.19 2.00 -9.71
CA LYS A 304 -27.52 1.89 -10.32
C LYS A 304 -27.79 0.51 -10.96
N GLN A 305 -26.76 -0.32 -11.07
CA GLN A 305 -26.83 -1.70 -11.56
C GLN A 305 -27.06 -2.64 -10.38
#